data_AF-A0ABF7RCW2-F1
#
_entry.id   AF-A0ABF7RCW2-F1
#
_cell.length_a   1.000
_cell.length_b   1.000
_cell.length_c   1.000
_cell.angle_alpha   90.00
_cell.angle_beta   90.00
_cell.angle_gamma   90.00
#
_symmetry.space_group_name_H-M   'P 1'
#
loop_
_entity.id
_entity.type
_entity.pdbx_description
1 polymer ?
#
loop_
_entity_poly.entity_id
_entity_poly.type
_entity_poly.pdbx_seq_one_letter_code
_entity_poly.pdbx_strand_id
1 'polypeptide(L)'
;MRDKRAKARIIARLVSASFGNVGDCKPVGEGISEMRIDVGAGYRVYYTRQGTVVYILLTGGSKATQAQGIKQAIRMARELKESGHD
;
A
#
# COMPACT_ATOMS: atom_id res chain seq x y z
N MET A 1 5.66 9.85 -12.36
CA MET A 1 4.36 9.32 -12.85
C MET A 1 3.65 10.40 -13.67
N ARG A 2 3.44 10.18 -14.98
CA ARG A 2 2.85 11.19 -15.90
C ARG A 2 1.32 11.24 -15.88
N ASP A 3 0.66 10.31 -15.19
CA ASP A 3 -0.80 10.23 -15.07
C ASP A 3 -1.31 11.05 -13.87
N LYS A 4 -1.76 12.28 -14.14
CA LYS A 4 -2.33 13.20 -13.14
C LYS A 4 -3.60 12.64 -12.48
N ARG A 5 -4.44 11.93 -13.24
CA ARG A 5 -5.69 11.35 -12.75
C ARG A 5 -5.41 10.23 -11.76
N ALA A 6 -4.48 9.35 -12.10
CA ALA A 6 -4.07 8.29 -11.21
C ALA A 6 -3.42 8.82 -9.92
N LYS A 7 -2.59 9.88 -10.00
CA LYS A 7 -2.02 10.53 -8.81
C LYS A 7 -3.13 11.04 -7.88
N ALA A 8 -4.13 11.73 -8.43
CA ALA A 8 -5.27 12.23 -7.65
C ALA A 8 -6.06 11.10 -6.98
N ARG A 9 -6.29 9.98 -7.69
CA ARG A 9 -6.99 8.81 -7.12
C ARG A 9 -6.18 8.09 -6.04
N ILE A 10 -4.86 8.00 -6.19
CA ILE A 10 -3.98 7.47 -5.14
C ILE A 10 -4.08 8.34 -3.89
N ILE A 11 -3.92 9.66 -4.03
CA ILE A 11 -4.01 10.60 -2.90
C ILE A 11 -5.37 10.49 -2.21
N ALA A 12 -6.47 10.51 -2.97
CA ALA A 12 -7.81 10.37 -2.40
C ALA A 12 -8.00 9.05 -1.63
N ARG A 13 -7.41 7.95 -2.12
CA ARG A 13 -7.45 6.67 -1.41
C ARG A 13 -6.64 6.70 -0.12
N LEU A 14 -5.47 7.32 -0.11
CA LEU A 14 -4.64 7.46 1.09
C LEU A 14 -5.34 8.30 2.16
N VAL A 15 -5.97 9.42 1.77
CA VAL A 15 -6.78 10.25 2.68
C VAL A 15 -7.96 9.45 3.24
N SER A 16 -8.67 8.69 2.41
CA SER A 16 -9.74 7.81 2.90
C SER A 16 -9.21 6.78 3.91
N ALA A 17 -8.04 6.19 3.63
CA ALA A 17 -7.42 5.20 4.50
C ALA A 17 -6.97 5.80 5.85
N SER A 18 -6.54 7.07 5.89
CA SER A 18 -6.23 7.73 7.17
C SER A 18 -7.44 7.92 8.08
N PHE A 19 -8.66 7.89 7.52
CA PHE A 19 -9.92 7.85 8.28
C PHE A 19 -10.43 6.42 8.52
N GLY A 20 -9.61 5.40 8.27
CA GLY A 20 -9.97 3.99 8.45
C GLY A 20 -10.70 3.34 7.28
N ASN A 21 -10.99 4.07 6.20
CA ASN A 21 -11.63 3.52 5.01
C ASN A 21 -10.60 3.21 3.92
N VAL A 22 -10.10 1.97 3.93
CA VAL A 22 -9.10 1.46 2.98
C VAL A 22 -9.67 1.07 1.60
N GLY A 23 -10.99 1.08 1.46
CA GLY A 23 -11.69 0.72 0.22
C GLY A 23 -11.41 -0.71 -0.24
N ASP A 24 -11.28 -0.91 -1.55
CA ASP A 24 -10.88 -2.21 -2.11
C ASP A 24 -9.45 -2.57 -1.67
N CYS A 25 -9.34 -3.53 -0.76
CA CYS A 25 -8.09 -4.06 -0.25
C CYS A 25 -8.11 -5.57 -0.06
N LYS A 26 -6.93 -6.21 -0.07
CA LYS A 26 -6.76 -7.64 0.18
C LYS A 26 -5.50 -7.93 1.00
N PRO A 27 -5.53 -8.85 1.97
CA PRO A 27 -4.29 -9.36 2.58
C PRO A 27 -3.46 -10.10 1.54
N VAL A 28 -2.14 -9.86 1.54
CA VAL A 28 -1.19 -10.48 0.60
C VAL A 28 -0.08 -11.28 1.29
N GLY A 29 -0.15 -11.42 2.61
CA GLY A 29 0.74 -12.25 3.42
C GLY A 29 1.55 -11.45 4.44
N GLU A 30 1.97 -12.12 5.51
CA GLU A 30 2.89 -11.57 6.54
C GLU A 30 2.44 -10.24 7.17
N GLY A 31 1.13 -10.05 7.35
CA GLY A 31 0.57 -8.80 7.89
C GLY A 31 0.57 -7.63 6.91
N ILE A 32 0.84 -7.87 5.62
CA ILE A 32 0.71 -6.90 4.55
C ILE A 32 -0.67 -6.99 3.91
N SER A 33 -1.25 -5.82 3.64
CA SER A 33 -2.43 -5.66 2.81
C SER A 33 -2.13 -4.79 1.61
N GLU A 34 -2.82 -5.06 0.51
CA GLU A 34 -2.75 -4.32 -0.74
C GLU A 34 -4.04 -3.54 -0.94
N MET A 35 -3.96 -2.21 -1.08
CA MET A 35 -5.05 -1.39 -1.62
C MET A 35 -4.98 -1.38 -3.14
N ARG A 36 -6.10 -1.76 -3.78
CA ARG A 36 -6.24 -1.79 -5.24
C ARG A 36 -6.92 -0.53 -5.72
N ILE A 37 -6.26 0.15 -6.66
CA ILE A 37 -6.72 1.41 -7.23
C ILE A 37 -6.81 1.23 -8.75
N ASP A 38 -8.02 0.97 -9.23
CA ASP A 38 -8.28 0.65 -10.63
C ASP A 38 -8.41 1.93 -11.48
N VAL A 39 -7.26 2.47 -11.84
CA VAL A 39 -7.11 3.64 -12.71
C VAL A 39 -5.83 3.50 -13.52
N GLY A 40 -5.88 3.81 -14.82
CA GLY A 40 -4.72 3.68 -15.70
C GLY A 40 -4.15 2.25 -15.69
N ALA A 41 -2.88 2.09 -15.33
CA ALA A 41 -2.20 0.79 -15.26
C ALA A 41 -2.66 -0.14 -14.12
N GLY A 42 -3.59 0.31 -13.27
CA GLY A 42 -4.04 -0.41 -12.09
C GLY A 42 -2.97 -0.37 -11.00
N TYR A 43 -3.05 0.63 -10.12
CA TYR A 43 -2.06 0.87 -9.08
C TYR A 43 -2.33 0.05 -7.83
N ARG A 44 -1.26 -0.31 -7.13
CA ARG A 44 -1.25 -1.04 -5.86
C ARG A 44 -0.45 -0.27 -4.83
N VAL A 45 -1.04 -0.09 -3.65
CA VAL A 45 -0.37 0.47 -2.48
C VAL A 45 -0.35 -0.60 -1.41
N TYR A 46 0.84 -0.94 -0.92
CA TYR A 46 0.98 -1.91 0.16
C TYR A 46 1.07 -1.18 1.49
N TYR A 47 0.49 -1.78 2.51
CA TYR A 47 0.50 -1.22 3.85
C TYR A 47 0.48 -2.32 4.90
N THR A 48 0.90 -1.98 6.10
CA THR A 48 0.64 -2.76 7.31
C THR A 48 -0.01 -1.86 8.37
N ARG A 49 -0.63 -2.47 9.37
CA ARG A 49 -1.35 -1.75 10.43
C ARG A 49 -0.94 -2.30 11.79
N GLN A 50 -0.55 -1.39 12.69
CA GLN A 50 -0.32 -1.66 14.10
C GLN A 50 -1.24 -0.75 14.92
N GLY A 51 -2.19 -1.35 15.64
CA GLY A 51 -3.23 -0.61 16.36
C GLY A 51 -4.00 0.34 15.44
N THR A 52 -3.87 1.65 15.68
CA THR A 52 -4.50 2.72 14.90
C THR A 52 -3.57 3.31 13.83
N VAL A 53 -2.30 2.93 13.80
CA VAL A 53 -1.30 3.47 12.86
C VAL A 53 -1.27 2.62 11.59
N VAL A 54 -1.34 3.29 10.44
CA VAL A 54 -1.24 2.67 9.11
C VAL A 54 0.11 3.06 8.50
N TYR A 55 0.97 2.07 8.30
CA TYR A 55 2.26 2.25 7.65
C TYR A 55 2.12 2.02 6.16
N ILE A 56 2.30 3.09 5.37
CA ILE A 56 2.34 3.01 3.92
C ILE A 56 3.74 2.59 3.50
N LEU A 57 3.81 1.45 2.85
CA LEU A 57 5.04 0.90 2.32
C LEU A 57 5.24 1.49 0.94
N LEU A 58 6.31 2.27 0.75
CA LEU A 58 6.58 3.05 -0.48
C LEU A 58 6.96 2.18 -1.70
N THR A 59 6.50 0.93 -1.73
CA THR A 59 6.51 0.04 -2.88
C THR A 59 5.26 0.25 -3.74
N GLY A 60 5.09 1.46 -4.28
CA GLY A 60 4.05 1.70 -5.28
C GLY A 60 4.31 0.88 -6.54
N GLY A 61 3.32 0.12 -7.01
CA GLY A 61 3.44 -0.71 -8.21
C GLY A 61 2.21 -0.67 -9.10
N SER A 62 2.34 -1.20 -10.31
CA SER A 62 1.18 -1.53 -11.15
C SER A 62 0.85 -3.02 -11.00
N LYS A 63 -0.24 -3.47 -11.60
CA LYS A 63 -0.56 -4.91 -11.68
C LYS A 63 0.62 -5.75 -12.23
N ALA A 64 1.40 -5.21 -13.16
CA ALA A 64 2.53 -5.92 -13.78
C ALA A 64 3.71 -6.17 -12.82
N THR A 65 3.88 -5.33 -11.80
CA THR A 65 4.99 -5.43 -10.83
C THR A 65 4.54 -5.94 -9.46
N GLN A 66 3.33 -6.49 -9.38
CA GLN A 66 2.68 -6.87 -8.13
C GLN A 66 3.52 -7.84 -7.28
N ALA A 67 4.01 -8.93 -7.89
CA ALA A 67 4.78 -9.94 -7.17
C ALA A 67 6.08 -9.37 -6.55
N GLN A 68 6.76 -8.45 -7.25
CA GLN A 68 7.94 -7.76 -6.73
C GLN A 68 7.57 -6.78 -5.61
N GLY A 69 6.47 -6.04 -5.80
CA GLY A 69 5.93 -5.12 -4.79
C GLY A 69 5.60 -5.80 -3.47
N ILE A 70 4.96 -6.97 -3.52
CA ILE A 70 4.65 -7.78 -2.32
C ILE A 70 5.93 -8.18 -1.59
N LYS A 71 6.91 -8.75 -2.29
CA LYS A 71 8.19 -9.17 -1.68
C LYS A 71 8.90 -8.00 -0.99
N GLN A 72 8.92 -6.84 -1.64
CA GLN A 72 9.59 -5.66 -1.14
C GLN A 72 8.82 -5.03 0.04
N ALA A 73 7.48 -5.06 0.01
CA ALA A 73 6.63 -4.65 1.13
C ALA A 73 6.86 -5.51 2.38
N ILE A 74 6.89 -6.84 2.21
CA ILE A 74 7.17 -7.78 3.30
C ILE A 74 8.53 -7.48 3.95
N ARG A 75 9.56 -7.28 3.12
CA ARG A 75 10.89 -6.93 3.61
C ARG A 75 10.87 -5.65 4.45
N MET A 76 10.29 -4.57 3.95
CA MET A 76 10.22 -3.30 4.69
C MET A 76 9.41 -3.41 5.98
N ALA A 77 8.35 -4.22 6.02
CA ALA A 77 7.59 -4.43 7.25
C ALA A 77 8.37 -5.21 8.31
N ARG A 78 9.28 -6.11 7.91
CA ARG A 78 10.20 -6.75 8.84
C ARG A 78 11.22 -5.75 9.39
N GLU A 79 11.81 -4.94 8.52
CA GLU A 79 12.74 -3.86 8.90
C GLU A 79 12.07 -2.86 9.87
N LEU A 80 10.81 -2.50 9.65
CA LEU A 80 10.04 -1.63 10.55
C LEU A 80 9.94 -2.20 11.96
N LYS A 81 9.62 -3.50 12.09
CA LYS A 81 9.54 -4.19 13.38
C LYS A 81 10.89 -4.28 14.09
N GLU A 82 11.96 -4.51 13.35
CA GLU A 82 13.31 -4.57 13.91
C GLU A 82 13.78 -3.20 14.43
N SER A 83 13.31 -2.11 13.81
CA SER A 83 13.64 -0.75 14.21
C SER A 83 12.84 -0.20 15.40
N GLY A 84 11.91 -0.99 15.96
CA GLY A 84 11.13 -0.62 17.15
C GLY A 84 10.07 0.46 16.90
N HIS A 85 9.60 0.62 15.65
CA HIS A 85 8.49 1.51 15.29
C HIS A 85 7.14 0.80 15.41
N ASP A 86 7.02 -0.10 16.39
CA ASP A 86 5.94 -1.07 16.57
C ASP A 86 4.76 -0.53 17.38
#